data_AF-C1EGP6-F1
#
_entry.id   AF-C1EGP6-F1
#
_cell.length_a   1.000
_cell.length_b   1.000
_cell.length_c   1.000
_cell.angle_alpha   90.00
_cell.angle_beta   90.00
_cell.angle_gamma   90.00
#
_symmetry.space_group_name_H-M   'P 1'
#
loop_
_entity.id
_entity.type
_entity.pdbx_description
1 polymer ?
#
loop_
_entity_poly.entity_id
_entity_poly.type
_entity_poly.pdbx_seq_one_letter_code
_entity_poly.pdbx_strand_id
1 'polypeptide(L)'
;MTANGNSRTETPSRGPLDSWLIPSICKKPRSPGQSQPRTNASPRPIAHALPLRPPDPRRVLPSSPPTPAAPKSNELTALTLKGELLVAAILAGAKRCENRSWQIAPGWYALHLGYGQPTEAEENSWRKHWRASEGANPPIPPGIGARLPSRGSIVGAICIGENTKVVSAAAARRCHGGWGDGGWAHGPRVHRIKHVVALKQPVTGVKGKLSTWSVVDESTAGEAAAKAVCDAIKEFTA
;
A
#
# COMPACT_ATOMS: atom_id res chain seq x y z
N MET A 1 11.55 -48.10 58.66
CA MET A 1 10.76 -47.93 59.89
C MET A 1 10.02 -46.60 59.80
N THR A 2 8.68 -46.66 59.72
CA THR A 2 7.63 -45.71 60.19
C THR A 2 7.87 -44.18 60.15
N ALA A 3 6.92 -43.29 59.82
CA ALA A 3 5.54 -43.33 59.30
C ALA A 3 5.07 -41.86 59.07
N ASN A 4 4.16 -41.68 58.11
CA ASN A 4 3.02 -40.75 58.00
C ASN A 4 3.04 -39.29 58.53
N GLY A 5 2.53 -38.41 57.66
CA GLY A 5 1.93 -37.11 58.03
C GLY A 5 1.26 -36.43 56.83
N ASN A 6 -0.01 -36.74 56.60
CA ASN A 6 -0.88 -36.24 55.53
C ASN A 6 -1.58 -34.94 55.98
N SER A 7 -1.73 -33.92 55.11
CA SER A 7 -2.88 -32.99 55.19
C SER A 7 -3.17 -32.34 53.84
N ARG A 8 -4.37 -32.63 53.32
CA ARG A 8 -5.07 -31.92 52.24
C ARG A 8 -5.78 -30.70 52.83
N THR A 9 -6.03 -29.68 52.02
CA THR A 9 -7.32 -28.96 52.04
C THR A 9 -7.51 -28.19 50.73
N GLU A 10 -8.74 -28.30 50.21
CA GLU A 10 -9.23 -27.80 48.92
C GLU A 10 -9.89 -26.42 49.03
N THR A 11 -10.02 -25.78 47.85
CA THR A 11 -11.07 -24.84 47.36
C THR A 11 -11.41 -23.54 48.11
N PRO A 12 -11.65 -22.46 47.32
CA PRO A 12 -12.67 -21.46 47.66
C PRO A 12 -13.93 -21.58 46.79
N SER A 13 -15.01 -21.68 47.55
CA SER A 13 -16.46 -21.57 47.33
C SER A 13 -16.99 -20.64 46.21
N ARG A 14 -18.08 -21.12 45.59
CA ARG A 14 -19.08 -20.36 44.81
C ARG A 14 -19.94 -19.49 45.75
N GLY A 15 -20.15 -18.23 45.40
CA GLY A 15 -21.25 -17.40 45.95
C GLY A 15 -22.54 -17.55 45.12
N PRO A 16 -23.75 -17.41 45.72
CA PRO A 16 -25.03 -17.62 45.05
C PRO A 16 -25.67 -16.34 44.46
N LEU A 17 -26.63 -16.59 43.57
CA LEU A 17 -27.60 -15.70 42.94
C LEU A 17 -28.51 -14.99 43.96
N ASP A 18 -28.92 -13.74 43.70
CA ASP A 18 -30.32 -13.46 43.35
C ASP A 18 -30.64 -11.97 43.07
N SER A 19 -31.50 -11.81 42.05
CA SER A 19 -32.52 -10.75 41.85
C SER A 19 -32.05 -9.29 41.69
N TRP A 20 -32.46 -8.65 40.58
CA TRP A 20 -33.55 -7.67 40.59
C TRP A 20 -34.07 -7.42 39.17
N LEU A 21 -35.38 -7.19 39.13
CA LEU A 21 -36.28 -7.20 38.00
C LEU A 21 -36.16 -5.99 37.06
N ILE A 22 -36.59 -6.27 35.83
CA ILE A 22 -36.97 -5.39 34.72
C ILE A 22 -38.04 -4.36 35.17
N PRO A 23 -38.12 -3.19 34.50
CA PRO A 23 -39.41 -2.84 33.91
C PRO A 23 -39.34 -2.55 32.41
N SER A 24 -40.22 -3.26 31.70
CA SER A 24 -40.57 -3.07 30.30
C SER A 24 -41.12 -1.68 30.08
N ILE A 25 -40.62 -0.99 29.05
CA ILE A 25 -41.37 0.10 28.41
C ILE A 25 -41.40 -0.16 26.92
N CYS A 26 -42.58 -0.61 26.47
CA CYS A 26 -42.99 -0.63 25.08
C CYS A 26 -42.85 0.76 24.45
N LYS A 27 -42.10 0.88 23.35
CA LYS A 27 -42.29 1.95 22.37
C LYS A 27 -42.41 1.37 20.96
N LYS A 28 -43.46 1.84 20.29
CA LYS A 28 -44.10 1.36 19.05
C LYS A 28 -43.15 1.13 17.86
N PRO A 29 -43.50 0.21 16.94
CA PRO A 29 -42.83 0.12 15.64
C PRO A 29 -43.16 1.35 14.77
N ARG A 30 -42.13 1.96 14.19
CA ARG A 30 -42.28 2.97 13.12
C ARG A 30 -42.36 2.24 11.78
N SER A 31 -43.38 2.58 11.00
CA SER A 31 -43.63 2.09 9.64
C SER A 31 -42.45 2.37 8.68
N PRO A 32 -42.28 1.54 7.63
CA PRO A 32 -41.17 1.65 6.69
C PRO A 32 -41.41 2.81 5.72
N GLY A 33 -40.63 3.89 5.86
CA GLY A 33 -40.50 4.93 4.86
C GLY A 33 -39.59 4.46 3.72
N GLN A 34 -40.14 4.46 2.51
CA GLN A 34 -39.45 4.15 1.25
C GLN A 34 -38.14 4.94 1.10
N SER A 35 -37.00 4.25 1.17
CA SER A 35 -35.74 4.75 0.65
C SER A 35 -35.60 4.30 -0.80
N GLN A 36 -35.63 5.25 -1.72
CA GLN A 36 -35.43 5.00 -3.16
C GLN A 36 -34.09 4.31 -3.42
N PRO A 37 -34.01 3.41 -4.42
CA PRO A 37 -32.76 2.79 -4.80
C PRO A 37 -31.82 3.88 -5.35
N ARG A 38 -30.66 4.04 -4.71
CA ARG A 38 -29.56 4.83 -5.27
C ARG A 38 -29.23 4.25 -6.64
N THR A 39 -29.53 5.02 -7.67
CA THR A 39 -29.17 4.75 -9.05
C THR A 39 -27.67 4.51 -9.14
N ASN A 40 -27.32 3.43 -9.85
CA ASN A 40 -25.95 3.01 -10.14
C ASN A 40 -25.15 4.18 -10.73
N ALA A 41 -24.35 4.84 -9.91
CA ALA A 41 -23.34 5.78 -10.39
C ALA A 41 -22.27 4.96 -11.14
N SER A 42 -22.24 5.14 -12.46
CA SER A 42 -21.23 4.59 -13.35
C SER A 42 -19.81 4.83 -12.80
N PRO A 43 -18.91 3.83 -12.82
CA PRO A 43 -17.57 3.99 -12.27
C PRO A 43 -16.79 5.04 -13.06
N ARG A 44 -16.40 6.14 -12.38
CA ARG A 44 -15.51 7.14 -12.96
C ARG A 44 -14.11 6.52 -13.16
N PRO A 45 -13.44 6.78 -14.29
CA PRO A 45 -12.05 6.36 -14.51
C PRO A 45 -11.13 6.91 -13.42
N ILE A 46 -10.12 6.14 -13.04
CA ILE A 46 -9.04 6.59 -12.15
C ILE A 46 -8.41 7.83 -12.79
N ALA A 47 -8.50 8.96 -12.10
CA ALA A 47 -7.91 10.21 -12.56
C ALA A 47 -6.40 10.03 -12.79
N HIS A 48 -5.94 10.60 -13.90
CA HIS A 48 -4.58 10.58 -14.44
C HIS A 48 -3.48 10.60 -13.36
N ALA A 49 -2.45 9.77 -13.57
CA ALA A 49 -1.24 9.75 -12.76
C ALA A 49 -0.75 11.19 -12.51
N LEU A 50 -0.80 11.62 -11.25
CA LEU A 50 -0.37 12.97 -10.89
C LEU A 50 1.16 13.01 -10.92
N PRO A 51 1.77 13.94 -11.69
CA PRO A 51 3.18 14.25 -11.47
C PRO A 51 3.31 14.74 -10.02
N LEU A 52 4.15 14.05 -9.24
CA LEU A 52 4.54 14.50 -7.90
C LEU A 52 5.15 15.89 -8.05
N ARG A 53 4.40 16.96 -7.78
CA ARG A 53 4.95 18.32 -7.81
C ARG A 53 6.18 18.37 -6.89
N PRO A 54 7.26 19.07 -7.28
CA PRO A 54 8.40 19.26 -6.40
C PRO A 54 7.96 19.98 -5.12
N PRO A 55 8.55 19.65 -3.95
CA PRO A 55 8.37 20.47 -2.76
C PRO A 55 9.04 21.84 -3.00
N ASP A 56 8.35 22.91 -2.64
CA ASP A 56 8.81 24.31 -2.53
C ASP A 56 9.74 24.83 -3.68
N PRO A 57 9.30 25.80 -4.50
CA PRO A 57 10.12 26.38 -5.58
C PRO A 57 11.45 27.01 -5.10
N ARG A 58 11.66 27.19 -3.79
CA ARG A 58 12.92 27.70 -3.21
C ARG A 58 13.99 26.63 -2.96
N ARG A 59 13.69 25.33 -3.14
CA ARG A 59 14.68 24.24 -3.15
C ARG A 59 14.75 23.65 -4.55
N VAL A 60 15.36 24.39 -5.48
CA VAL A 60 15.78 23.84 -6.77
C VAL A 60 16.88 22.82 -6.49
N LEU A 61 16.48 21.55 -6.33
CA LEU A 61 17.42 20.43 -6.45
C LEU A 61 18.10 20.57 -7.81
N PRO A 62 19.41 20.26 -7.92
CA PRO A 62 20.10 20.22 -9.21
C PRO A 62 19.24 19.45 -10.21
N SER A 63 19.14 19.97 -11.44
CA SER A 63 18.28 19.47 -12.53
C SER A 63 18.14 17.96 -12.42
N SER A 64 16.93 17.49 -12.06
CA SER A 64 16.71 16.07 -11.87
C SER A 64 17.13 15.34 -13.15
N PRO A 65 17.91 14.25 -13.06
CA PRO A 65 18.33 13.52 -14.25
C PRO A 65 17.09 13.15 -15.08
N PRO A 66 17.20 13.15 -16.41
CA PRO A 66 16.07 12.88 -17.29
C PRO A 66 15.41 11.55 -16.91
N THR A 67 14.08 11.50 -16.96
CA THR A 67 13.32 10.29 -16.70
C THR A 67 13.78 9.20 -17.67
N PRO A 68 14.11 7.98 -17.20
CA PRO A 68 14.48 6.88 -18.09
C PRO A 68 13.40 6.62 -19.13
N ALA A 69 13.80 6.28 -20.36
CA ALA A 69 12.85 5.87 -21.39
C ALA A 69 12.09 4.59 -20.97
N ALA A 70 10.91 4.39 -21.54
CA ALA A 70 10.16 3.15 -21.35
C ALA A 70 11.00 1.94 -21.81
N PRO A 71 11.09 0.87 -21.00
CA PRO A 71 11.74 -0.36 -21.45
C PRO A 71 10.95 -1.00 -22.60
N LYS A 72 11.58 -1.91 -23.34
CA LYS A 72 10.84 -2.78 -24.25
C LYS A 72 9.96 -3.72 -23.43
N SER A 73 8.82 -4.14 -23.98
CA SER A 73 7.86 -4.98 -23.25
C SER A 73 8.48 -6.30 -22.77
N ASN A 74 9.39 -6.89 -23.54
CA ASN A 74 10.10 -8.13 -23.19
C ASN A 74 11.21 -7.94 -22.13
N GLU A 75 11.57 -6.70 -21.81
CA GLU A 75 12.58 -6.35 -20.78
C GLU A 75 11.91 -5.84 -19.50
N LEU A 76 10.58 -5.64 -19.49
CA LEU A 76 9.86 -5.11 -18.35
C LEU A 76 9.85 -6.12 -17.20
N THR A 77 10.35 -5.67 -16.06
CA THR A 77 10.29 -6.42 -14.80
C THR A 77 9.23 -5.83 -13.88
N ALA A 78 8.72 -6.63 -12.96
CA ALA A 78 7.71 -6.23 -11.98
C ALA A 78 8.22 -6.36 -10.54
N LEU A 79 7.60 -5.57 -9.66
CA LEU A 79 7.70 -5.68 -8.22
C LEU A 79 6.34 -6.03 -7.62
N THR A 80 6.28 -7.16 -6.92
CA THR A 80 5.08 -7.57 -6.18
C THR A 80 5.06 -6.90 -4.81
N LEU A 81 3.97 -6.19 -4.52
CA LEU A 81 3.66 -5.62 -3.22
C LEU A 81 2.52 -6.35 -2.55
N LYS A 82 2.55 -6.30 -1.21
CA LYS A 82 1.57 -6.91 -0.33
C LYS A 82 0.65 -5.83 0.23
N GLY A 83 -0.65 -6.06 0.16
CA GLY A 83 -1.64 -5.15 0.75
C GLY A 83 -2.01 -3.97 -0.16
N GLU A 84 -3.31 -3.77 -0.29
CA GLU A 84 -3.91 -2.77 -1.16
C GLU A 84 -3.58 -1.34 -0.70
N LEU A 85 -3.56 -1.08 0.61
CA LEU A 85 -3.23 0.23 1.17
C LEU A 85 -1.81 0.67 0.80
N LEU A 86 -0.85 -0.25 0.78
CA LEU A 86 0.54 0.07 0.43
C LEU A 86 0.65 0.47 -1.05
N VAL A 87 -0.05 -0.26 -1.92
CA VAL A 87 -0.12 0.03 -3.36
C VAL A 87 -0.81 1.37 -3.61
N ALA A 88 -1.94 1.63 -2.94
CA ALA A 88 -2.60 2.92 -3.02
C ALA A 88 -1.73 4.07 -2.50
N ALA A 89 -0.97 3.86 -1.41
CA ALA A 89 0.01 4.83 -0.91
C ALA A 89 1.04 5.21 -1.97
N ILE A 90 1.51 4.26 -2.76
CA ILE A 90 2.47 4.55 -3.83
C ILE A 90 1.79 5.28 -4.99
N LEU A 91 0.65 4.78 -5.46
CA LEU A 91 -0.11 5.39 -6.56
C LEU A 91 -0.54 6.83 -6.26
N ALA A 92 -0.88 7.10 -5.00
CA ALA A 92 -1.23 8.43 -4.50
C ALA A 92 -0.02 9.36 -4.30
N GLY A 93 1.21 8.84 -4.36
CA GLY A 93 2.41 9.60 -4.02
C GLY A 93 2.68 9.75 -2.53
N ALA A 94 1.85 9.16 -1.66
CA ALA A 94 2.01 9.17 -0.21
C ALA A 94 3.28 8.43 0.23
N LYS A 95 3.52 7.25 -0.37
CA LYS A 95 4.73 6.45 -0.18
C LYS A 95 5.66 6.66 -1.36
N ARG A 96 6.77 7.37 -1.12
CA ARG A 96 7.77 7.74 -2.15
C ARG A 96 9.05 6.91 -2.10
N CYS A 97 9.04 5.83 -1.32
CA CYS A 97 10.17 4.94 -1.19
C CYS A 97 9.73 3.49 -1.10
N GLU A 98 10.56 2.58 -1.60
CA GLU A 98 10.37 1.14 -1.49
C GLU A 98 11.43 0.51 -0.59
N ASN A 99 10.98 -0.33 0.35
CA ASN A 99 11.84 -0.93 1.38
C ASN A 99 12.12 -2.39 1.03
N ARG A 100 13.39 -2.78 0.98
CA ARG A 100 13.80 -4.18 0.73
C ARG A 100 15.04 -4.55 1.54
N SER A 101 15.24 -5.85 1.73
CA SER A 101 16.48 -6.39 2.28
C SER A 101 17.63 -6.43 1.25
N TRP A 102 17.30 -6.32 -0.03
CA TRP A 102 18.23 -6.41 -1.16
C TRP A 102 18.14 -5.14 -2.02
N GLN A 103 19.12 -4.95 -2.92
CA GLN A 103 19.22 -3.76 -3.76
C GLN A 103 18.48 -3.96 -5.09
N ILE A 104 17.52 -3.09 -5.37
CA ILE A 104 16.85 -3.00 -6.67
C ILE A 104 17.69 -2.12 -7.60
N ALA A 105 17.85 -2.54 -8.85
CA ALA A 105 18.49 -1.71 -9.87
C ALA A 105 17.63 -0.47 -10.19
N PRO A 106 18.22 0.69 -10.53
CA PRO A 106 17.45 1.83 -11.00
C PRO A 106 16.75 1.51 -12.34
N GLY A 107 15.52 1.98 -12.51
CA GLY A 107 14.75 1.76 -13.73
C GLY A 107 13.25 1.68 -13.51
N TRP A 108 12.51 1.42 -14.60
CA TRP A 108 11.07 1.22 -14.56
C TRP A 108 10.71 -0.22 -14.19
N TYR A 109 9.74 -0.36 -13.29
CA TYR A 109 9.17 -1.62 -12.87
C TYR A 109 7.64 -1.56 -12.93
N ALA A 110 7.00 -2.61 -13.42
CA ALA A 110 5.57 -2.78 -13.24
C ALA A 110 5.23 -2.93 -11.74
N LEU A 111 4.18 -2.24 -11.31
CA LEU A 111 3.67 -2.30 -9.95
C LEU A 111 2.57 -3.35 -9.88
N HIS A 112 2.84 -4.44 -9.17
CA HIS A 112 1.94 -5.59 -9.04
C HIS A 112 1.36 -5.67 -7.61
N LEU A 113 0.04 -5.71 -7.50
CA LEU A 113 -0.67 -6.02 -6.26
C LEU A 113 -0.82 -7.54 -6.13
N GLY A 114 -0.01 -8.16 -5.26
CA GLY A 114 -0.04 -9.59 -5.01
C GLY A 114 -1.23 -10.02 -4.14
N TYR A 115 -1.38 -11.34 -3.99
CA TYR A 115 -2.42 -11.94 -3.14
C TYR A 115 -2.13 -11.87 -1.64
N GLY A 116 -0.86 -11.67 -1.26
CA GLY A 116 -0.45 -11.64 0.13
C GLY A 116 -1.17 -10.56 0.93
N GLN A 117 -1.53 -10.88 2.17
CA GLN A 117 -2.20 -9.96 3.10
C GLN A 117 -1.23 -9.36 4.10
N PRO A 118 -1.37 -8.06 4.42
CA PRO A 118 -0.70 -7.51 5.57
C PRO A 118 -1.22 -8.14 6.84
N THR A 119 -0.34 -8.25 7.82
CA THR A 119 -0.75 -8.40 9.22
C THR A 119 -1.42 -7.12 9.69
N GLU A 120 -2.24 -7.21 10.73
CA GLU A 120 -2.90 -6.05 11.33
C GLU A 120 -1.89 -4.98 11.77
N ALA A 121 -0.74 -5.39 12.32
CA ALA A 121 0.32 -4.48 12.74
C ALA A 121 0.94 -3.71 11.56
N GLU A 122 1.19 -4.38 10.44
CA GLU A 122 1.69 -3.73 9.21
C GLU A 122 0.66 -2.73 8.68
N GLU A 123 -0.61 -3.14 8.58
CA GLU A 123 -1.66 -2.29 8.04
C GLU A 123 -1.93 -1.06 8.92
N ASN A 124 -1.96 -1.23 10.25
CA ASN A 124 -2.10 -0.12 11.20
C ASN A 124 -0.93 0.87 11.10
N SER A 125 0.29 0.35 10.92
CA SER A 125 1.48 1.19 10.68
C SER A 125 1.31 2.01 9.39
N TRP A 126 0.90 1.38 8.29
CA TRP A 126 0.66 2.07 7.02
C TRP A 126 -0.47 3.10 7.10
N ARG A 127 -1.56 2.81 7.82
CA ARG A 127 -2.65 3.79 8.05
C ARG A 127 -2.17 5.02 8.81
N LYS A 128 -1.31 4.83 9.82
CA LYS A 128 -0.70 5.93 10.56
C LYS A 128 0.15 6.81 9.64
N HIS A 129 0.98 6.19 8.81
CA HIS A 129 1.83 6.90 7.84
C HIS A 129 1.01 7.61 6.74
N TRP A 130 -0.05 6.97 6.25
CA TRP A 130 -0.97 7.55 5.28
C TRP A 130 -1.65 8.81 5.84
N ARG A 131 -2.22 8.76 7.04
CA ARG A 131 -2.84 9.93 7.70
C ARG A 131 -1.84 11.07 7.89
N ALA A 132 -0.60 10.75 8.26
CA ALA A 132 0.45 11.76 8.37
C ALA A 132 0.77 12.44 7.02
N SER A 133 0.63 11.71 5.90
CA SER A 133 0.83 12.25 4.55
C SER A 133 -0.38 13.01 3.98
N GLU A 134 -1.58 12.92 4.56
CA GLU A 134 -2.73 13.75 4.14
C GLU A 134 -2.50 15.24 4.43
N GLY A 135 -1.68 15.56 5.44
CA GLY A 135 -1.21 16.92 5.72
C GLY A 135 -0.01 17.37 4.88
N ALA A 136 0.51 16.52 3.97
CA ALA A 136 1.62 16.87 3.10
C ALA A 136 1.16 17.81 1.96
N ASN A 137 2.11 18.58 1.41
CA ASN A 137 1.86 19.46 0.27
C ASN A 137 2.55 18.88 -0.99
N PRO A 138 1.80 18.52 -2.05
CA PRO A 138 0.34 18.60 -2.18
C PRO A 138 -0.39 17.48 -1.39
N PRO A 139 -1.65 17.73 -0.95
CA PRO A 139 -2.44 16.74 -0.26
C PRO A 139 -2.83 15.60 -1.21
N ILE A 140 -2.95 14.40 -0.67
CA ILE A 140 -3.39 13.22 -1.41
C ILE A 140 -4.87 13.35 -1.76
N PRO A 141 -5.29 13.14 -3.03
CA PRO A 141 -6.71 13.20 -3.39
C PRO A 141 -7.54 12.20 -2.58
N PRO A 142 -8.67 12.64 -1.97
CA PRO A 142 -9.60 11.72 -1.31
C PRO A 142 -10.17 10.74 -2.34
N GLY A 143 -10.23 9.45 -1.99
CA GLY A 143 -10.87 8.42 -2.83
C GLY A 143 -9.95 7.52 -3.64
N ILE A 144 -8.62 7.70 -3.63
CA ILE A 144 -7.67 6.71 -4.22
C ILE A 144 -7.80 5.32 -3.55
N GLY A 145 -8.23 5.28 -2.28
CA GLY A 145 -8.54 4.04 -1.57
C GLY A 145 -9.96 3.48 -1.79
N ALA A 146 -10.84 4.18 -2.53
CA ALA A 146 -12.27 3.81 -2.57
C ALA A 146 -12.59 2.64 -3.51
N ARG A 147 -11.67 2.25 -4.41
CA ARG A 147 -11.72 0.97 -5.14
C ARG A 147 -10.30 0.49 -5.40
N LEU A 148 -9.76 -0.20 -4.41
CA LEU A 148 -8.50 -0.91 -4.58
C LEU A 148 -8.70 -1.99 -5.67
N PRO A 149 -7.76 -2.13 -6.61
CA PRO A 149 -7.88 -3.10 -7.70
C PRO A 149 -7.91 -4.52 -7.14
N SER A 150 -8.48 -5.46 -7.89
CA SER A 150 -8.48 -6.86 -7.51
C SER A 150 -7.05 -7.36 -7.31
N ARG A 151 -6.81 -8.16 -6.29
CA ARG A 151 -5.50 -8.81 -6.07
C ARG A 151 -5.11 -9.68 -7.26
N GLY A 152 -3.82 -9.85 -7.46
CA GLY A 152 -3.26 -10.48 -8.65
C GLY A 152 -3.44 -9.59 -9.88
N SER A 153 -3.10 -8.31 -9.73
CA SER A 153 -3.19 -7.35 -10.82
C SER A 153 -1.97 -6.46 -10.94
N ILE A 154 -1.61 -6.13 -12.18
CA ILE A 154 -0.70 -5.03 -12.46
C ILE A 154 -1.52 -3.75 -12.55
N VAL A 155 -1.12 -2.76 -11.77
CA VAL A 155 -1.93 -1.55 -11.52
C VAL A 155 -1.26 -0.29 -12.04
N GLY A 156 -0.01 -0.39 -12.48
CA GLY A 156 0.81 0.75 -12.81
C GLY A 156 2.27 0.40 -13.03
N ALA A 157 3.10 1.44 -13.01
CA ALA A 157 4.56 1.36 -13.02
C ALA A 157 5.15 2.31 -11.97
N ILE A 158 6.33 1.96 -11.49
CA ILE A 158 7.17 2.80 -10.63
C ILE A 158 8.56 2.91 -11.22
N CYS A 159 9.15 4.11 -11.18
CA CYS A 159 10.54 4.33 -11.54
C CYS A 159 11.39 4.36 -10.27
N ILE A 160 12.25 3.36 -10.09
CA ILE A 160 13.19 3.29 -8.98
C ILE A 160 14.46 4.07 -9.33
N GLY A 161 14.87 4.94 -8.41
CA GLY A 161 16.08 5.75 -8.52
C GLY A 161 17.21 5.27 -7.62
N GLU A 162 17.90 6.23 -7.02
CA GLU A 162 18.92 6.00 -6.01
C GLU A 162 18.38 5.22 -4.80
N ASN A 163 19.28 4.49 -4.15
CA ASN A 163 19.00 3.75 -2.92
C ASN A 163 20.00 4.13 -1.82
N THR A 164 19.58 4.00 -0.57
CA THR A 164 20.45 4.17 0.60
C THR A 164 20.37 2.94 1.49
N LYS A 165 21.50 2.58 2.10
CA LYS A 165 21.51 1.69 3.25
C LYS A 165 20.97 2.48 4.44
N VAL A 166 20.01 1.90 5.17
CA VAL A 166 19.56 2.48 6.43
C VAL A 166 20.39 1.84 7.52
N VAL A 167 21.45 2.54 7.93
CA VAL A 167 22.38 2.09 8.97
C VAL A 167 21.92 2.49 10.38
N SER A 168 20.93 3.37 10.50
CA SER A 168 20.27 3.74 11.77
C SER A 168 18.99 4.55 11.54
N ALA A 169 18.14 4.69 12.56
CA ALA A 169 16.98 5.58 12.54
C ALA A 169 17.37 7.06 12.30
N ALA A 170 18.56 7.48 12.74
CA ALA A 170 19.11 8.80 12.48
C ALA A 170 19.59 8.96 11.03
N ALA A 171 20.17 7.90 10.44
CA ALA A 171 20.53 7.85 9.03
C ALA A 171 19.29 7.89 8.13
N ALA A 172 18.18 7.23 8.53
CA ALA A 172 16.90 7.40 7.85
C ALA A 172 16.48 8.88 7.84
N ARG A 173 16.47 9.57 8.98
CA ARG A 173 16.07 10.99 9.01
C ARG A 173 16.95 11.92 8.15
N ARG A 174 18.27 11.69 8.10
CA ARG A 174 19.21 12.58 7.38
C ARG A 174 19.44 12.23 5.91
N CYS A 175 19.51 10.95 5.56
CA CYS A 175 19.81 10.50 4.19
C CYS A 175 18.61 10.64 3.24
N HIS A 176 17.43 10.95 3.79
CA HIS A 176 16.21 10.99 3.01
C HIS A 176 15.87 12.37 2.45
N GLY A 177 16.60 13.47 2.67
CA GLY A 177 16.24 14.76 2.04
C GLY A 177 14.77 15.18 2.22
N GLY A 178 14.14 14.83 3.37
CA GLY A 178 12.71 15.00 3.64
C GLY A 178 11.80 13.79 3.32
N TRP A 179 12.33 12.65 2.86
CA TRP A 179 11.53 11.47 2.48
C TRP A 179 11.22 10.54 3.68
N GLY A 180 11.83 10.82 4.83
CA GLY A 180 11.57 10.15 6.10
C GLY A 180 10.42 10.79 6.91
N ASP A 181 9.95 11.97 6.51
CA ASP A 181 9.02 12.78 7.32
C ASP A 181 7.62 12.13 7.46
N GLY A 182 7.29 11.16 6.59
CA GLY A 182 6.08 10.34 6.70
C GLY A 182 6.25 9.00 7.41
N GLY A 183 7.47 8.59 7.79
CA GLY A 183 7.76 7.31 8.45
C GLY A 183 7.69 6.06 7.56
N TRP A 184 7.57 6.22 6.24
CA TRP A 184 7.47 5.10 5.29
C TRP A 184 8.77 4.31 5.06
N ALA A 185 9.93 4.89 5.39
CA ALA A 185 11.25 4.31 5.14
C ALA A 185 11.70 3.41 6.31
N HIS A 186 11.95 2.14 6.02
CA HIS A 186 12.38 1.15 7.03
C HIS A 186 13.19 0.01 6.40
N GLY A 187 13.87 -0.78 7.23
CA GLY A 187 14.63 -1.95 6.80
C GLY A 187 16.03 -1.62 6.24
N PRO A 188 16.79 -2.62 5.76
CA PRO A 188 18.21 -2.46 5.46
C PRO A 188 18.50 -1.52 4.28
N ARG A 189 17.59 -1.47 3.31
CA ARG A 189 17.71 -0.67 2.09
C ARG A 189 16.40 -0.01 1.72
N VAL A 190 16.51 1.26 1.34
CA VAL A 190 15.39 2.10 0.92
C VAL A 190 15.70 2.67 -0.46
N HIS A 191 14.76 2.51 -1.38
CA HIS A 191 14.88 2.87 -2.78
C HIS A 191 13.94 4.04 -3.08
N ARG A 192 14.42 5.09 -3.76
CA ARG A 192 13.55 6.20 -4.16
C ARG A 192 12.57 5.74 -5.23
N ILE A 193 11.30 6.10 -5.06
CA ILE A 193 10.33 6.09 -6.16
C ILE A 193 10.33 7.50 -6.77
N LYS A 194 10.91 7.62 -7.97
CA LYS A 194 11.03 8.89 -8.70
C LYS A 194 9.74 9.28 -9.40
N HIS A 195 9.12 8.30 -10.04
CA HIS A 195 7.91 8.48 -10.83
C HIS A 195 6.95 7.32 -10.58
N VAL A 196 5.66 7.59 -10.73
CA VAL A 196 4.58 6.62 -10.59
C VAL A 196 3.61 6.85 -11.73
N VAL A 197 3.22 5.78 -12.42
CA VAL A 197 2.26 5.82 -13.52
C VAL A 197 1.16 4.81 -13.18
N ALA A 198 -0.06 5.28 -12.94
CA ALA A 198 -1.21 4.40 -12.75
C ALA A 198 -1.75 3.94 -14.11
N LEU A 199 -2.12 2.67 -14.22
CA LEU A 199 -2.87 2.20 -15.39
C LEU A 199 -4.32 2.70 -15.32
N LYS A 200 -4.85 3.13 -16.47
CA LYS A 200 -6.29 3.47 -16.61
C LYS A 200 -7.17 2.28 -16.27
N GLN A 201 -6.72 1.07 -16.64
CA GLN A 201 -7.35 -0.20 -16.30
C GLN A 201 -6.29 -1.18 -15.79
N PRO A 202 -6.43 -1.73 -14.57
CA PRO A 202 -5.54 -2.76 -14.06
C PRO A 202 -5.61 -4.02 -14.93
N VAL A 203 -4.48 -4.71 -15.11
CA VAL A 203 -4.44 -6.01 -15.78
C VAL A 203 -4.53 -7.10 -14.73
N THR A 204 -5.64 -7.83 -14.72
CA THR A 204 -5.97 -8.84 -13.71
C THR A 204 -5.53 -10.25 -14.11
N GLY A 205 -5.48 -11.18 -13.14
CA GLY A 205 -5.11 -12.58 -13.39
C GLY A 205 -3.61 -12.83 -13.40
N VAL A 206 -2.82 -11.86 -12.96
CA VAL A 206 -1.36 -11.94 -12.86
C VAL A 206 -1.00 -12.50 -11.49
N LYS A 207 -0.26 -13.61 -11.45
CA LYS A 207 0.11 -14.26 -10.16
C LYS A 207 1.20 -13.49 -9.40
N GLY A 208 2.17 -12.96 -10.14
CA GLY A 208 3.41 -12.39 -9.62
C GLY A 208 4.36 -13.40 -8.99
N LYS A 209 5.57 -12.94 -8.69
CA LYS A 209 6.64 -13.74 -8.06
C LYS A 209 7.33 -12.93 -6.96
N LEU A 210 8.13 -13.61 -6.14
CA LEU A 210 9.04 -12.97 -5.18
C LEU A 210 10.19 -12.27 -5.93
N SER A 211 10.83 -11.31 -5.26
CA SER A 211 11.87 -10.47 -5.85
C SER A 211 11.35 -9.70 -7.09
N THR A 212 12.26 -9.22 -7.95
CA THR A 212 11.88 -8.77 -9.29
C THR A 212 11.72 -9.95 -10.24
N TRP A 213 10.75 -9.85 -11.15
CA TRP A 213 10.46 -10.90 -12.11
C TRP A 213 10.07 -10.33 -13.46
N SER A 214 10.37 -11.05 -14.54
CA SER A 214 9.99 -10.68 -15.91
C SER A 214 8.47 -10.78 -16.08
N VAL A 215 7.83 -9.69 -16.55
CA VAL A 215 6.36 -9.63 -16.69
C VAL A 215 5.87 -10.59 -17.76
N VAL A 216 6.64 -10.75 -18.85
CA VAL A 216 6.28 -11.63 -19.97
C VAL A 216 6.37 -13.12 -19.62
N ASP A 217 7.04 -13.48 -18.52
CA ASP A 217 7.06 -14.86 -18.03
C ASP A 217 5.75 -15.26 -17.33
N GLU A 218 4.78 -14.35 -17.20
CA GLU A 218 3.44 -14.69 -16.71
C GLU A 218 2.57 -15.19 -17.87
N SER A 219 2.15 -16.45 -17.77
CA SER A 219 1.57 -17.22 -18.87
C SER A 219 0.19 -16.77 -19.34
N THR A 220 -0.51 -15.96 -18.55
CA THR A 220 -1.94 -15.69 -18.76
C THR A 220 -2.15 -14.31 -19.37
N ALA A 221 -1.46 -13.31 -18.81
CA ALA A 221 -1.65 -11.90 -19.08
C ALA A 221 -0.32 -11.14 -19.19
N GLY A 222 0.83 -11.81 -19.13
CA GLY A 222 2.16 -11.19 -19.10
C GLY A 222 2.44 -10.25 -20.28
N GLU A 223 2.23 -10.70 -21.51
CA GLU A 223 2.48 -9.87 -22.71
C GLU A 223 1.56 -8.64 -22.77
N ALA A 224 0.26 -8.84 -22.52
CA ALA A 224 -0.71 -7.77 -22.49
C ALA A 224 -0.40 -6.75 -21.39
N ALA A 225 0.00 -7.22 -20.21
CA ALA A 225 0.37 -6.36 -19.09
C ALA A 225 1.66 -5.58 -19.38
N ALA A 226 2.67 -6.24 -19.97
CA ALA A 226 3.91 -5.57 -20.34
C ALA A 226 3.67 -4.47 -21.36
N LYS A 227 2.88 -4.75 -22.40
CA LYS A 227 2.49 -3.75 -23.40
C LYS A 227 1.74 -2.57 -22.76
N ALA A 228 0.71 -2.84 -21.95
CA ALA A 228 -0.09 -1.81 -21.31
C ALA A 228 0.75 -0.90 -20.41
N VAL A 229 1.69 -1.47 -19.65
CA VAL A 229 2.61 -0.71 -18.80
C VAL A 229 3.59 0.13 -19.63
N CYS A 230 4.24 -0.47 -20.63
CA CYS A 230 5.18 0.26 -21.47
C CYS A 230 4.51 1.42 -22.23
N ASP A 231 3.29 1.23 -22.72
CA ASP A 231 2.53 2.29 -23.38
C ASP A 231 2.14 3.42 -22.41
N ALA A 232 1.74 3.08 -21.18
CA ALA A 232 1.47 4.08 -20.14
C ALA A 232 2.74 4.88 -19.75
N ILE A 233 3.91 4.23 -19.70
CA ILE A 233 5.18 4.93 -19.44
C ILE A 233 5.51 5.87 -20.61
N LYS A 234 5.34 5.42 -21.87
CA LYS A 234 5.56 6.27 -23.04
C LYS A 234 4.65 7.50 -23.03
N GLU A 235 3.37 7.33 -22.73
CA GLU A 235 2.40 8.44 -22.58
C GLU A 235 2.83 9.42 -21.48
N PHE A 236 3.45 8.93 -20.40
CA PHE A 236 3.98 9.77 -19.32
C PHE A 236 5.29 10.52 -19.68
N THR A 237 6.14 9.92 -20.52
CA THR A 237 7.46 10.48 -20.88
C THR A 237 7.48 11.30 -22.16
N ALA A 238 6.40 11.27 -22.94
CA ALA A 238 6.23 12.05 -24.18
C ALA A 238 5.99 13.53 -23.89
#